data_AF-A0A959EQF3-F1
#
_entry.id   AF-A0A959EQF3-F1
#
_cell.length_a   1.000
_cell.length_b   1.000
_cell.length_c   1.000
_cell.angle_alpha   90.00
_cell.angle_beta   90.00
_cell.angle_gamma   90.00
#
_symmetry.space_group_name_H-M   'P 1'
#
loop_
_entity.id
_entity.type
_entity.pdbx_description
1 polymer ?
#
loop_
_entity_poly.entity_id
_entity_poly.type
_entity_poly.pdbx_seq_one_letter_code
_entity_poly.pdbx_strand_id
1 'polypeptide(L)'
;MSILVKAKLISLLLFGIPALLWVAYLLITSGKKEQKPVAAQAAEQPVQGAPVVSFTTEGRSGQFTYQSQEGRFTSYWEFGGGDYLAILYLPSEEQWEAKTGLPLAKRAEVLDLIGRETVRQQTTNGKGRFEVDGNYILIRN
;
A
#
# COMPACT_ATOMS: atom_id res chain seq x y z
N MET A 1 -29.79 -26.52 36.62
CA MET A 1 -30.46 -25.45 35.84
C MET A 1 -30.16 -25.72 34.37
N SER A 2 -31.04 -26.48 33.71
CA SER A 2 -30.87 -26.96 32.34
C SER A 2 -31.41 -25.94 31.35
N ILE A 3 -30.61 -25.55 30.35
CA ILE A 3 -31.09 -24.71 29.25
C ILE A 3 -31.46 -25.61 28.08
N LEU A 4 -32.76 -25.57 27.81
CA LEU A 4 -33.54 -26.36 26.89
C LEU A 4 -33.25 -25.98 25.42
N VAL A 5 -32.88 -26.98 24.63
CA VAL A 5 -32.82 -26.95 23.17
C VAL A 5 -34.22 -26.65 22.60
N LYS A 6 -34.33 -25.67 21.70
CA LYS A 6 -35.50 -25.52 20.81
C LYS A 6 -35.03 -25.37 19.37
N ALA A 7 -34.89 -26.50 18.70
CA ALA A 7 -34.87 -26.59 17.24
C ALA A 7 -36.28 -26.27 16.73
N LYS A 8 -36.41 -25.30 15.82
CA LYS A 8 -37.71 -24.98 15.19
C LYS A 8 -37.80 -25.77 13.88
N LEU A 9 -38.75 -26.70 13.88
CA LEU A 9 -39.07 -27.60 12.77
C LEU A 9 -39.64 -26.84 11.56
N ILE A 10 -39.32 -27.39 10.40
CA ILE A 10 -39.64 -26.98 9.04
C ILE A 10 -41.16 -27.02 8.79
N SER A 11 -41.72 -25.97 8.18
CA SER A 11 -43.04 -26.00 7.57
C SER A 11 -42.87 -26.03 6.05
N LEU A 12 -43.09 -27.22 5.49
CA LEU A 12 -43.02 -27.52 4.07
C LEU A 12 -44.44 -27.36 3.51
N LEU A 13 -44.70 -26.31 2.73
CA LEU A 13 -45.90 -26.20 1.90
C LEU A 13 -45.51 -26.29 0.43
N LEU A 14 -46.08 -27.30 -0.20
CA LEU A 14 -45.91 -27.75 -1.57
C LEU A 14 -46.40 -26.68 -2.56
N PHE A 15 -45.50 -26.19 -3.42
CA PHE A 15 -45.88 -25.70 -4.74
C PHE A 15 -44.95 -26.34 -5.77
N GLY A 16 -45.55 -27.14 -6.66
CA GLY A 16 -44.87 -27.90 -7.68
C GLY A 16 -44.11 -27.00 -8.64
N ILE A 17 -42.79 -27.18 -8.66
CA ILE A 17 -41.91 -26.75 -9.74
C ILE A 17 -41.08 -27.99 -10.11
N PRO A 18 -41.05 -28.42 -11.37
CA PRO A 18 -40.38 -29.65 -11.78
C PRO A 18 -38.88 -29.60 -11.46
N ALA A 19 -38.39 -30.67 -10.83
CA ALA A 19 -37.05 -30.82 -10.26
C ALA A 19 -35.88 -30.67 -11.27
N LEU A 20 -36.17 -30.55 -12.57
CA LEU A 20 -35.19 -30.37 -13.64
C LEU A 20 -34.76 -28.91 -13.86
N LEU A 21 -35.53 -27.92 -13.42
CA LEU A 21 -35.12 -26.51 -13.49
C LEU A 21 -34.25 -26.07 -12.30
N TRP A 22 -34.27 -26.82 -11.19
CA TRP A 22 -33.45 -26.52 -10.02
C TRP A 22 -31.97 -26.88 -10.22
N VAL A 23 -31.69 -27.95 -10.98
CA VAL A 23 -30.33 -28.36 -11.34
C VAL A 23 -29.68 -27.36 -12.31
N ALA A 24 -30.45 -26.78 -13.24
CA ALA A 24 -29.95 -25.73 -14.14
C ALA A 24 -29.63 -24.42 -13.41
N TYR A 25 -30.46 -24.02 -12.42
CA TYR A 25 -30.18 -22.83 -11.60
C TYR A 25 -28.96 -23.01 -10.68
N LEU A 26 -28.73 -24.22 -10.18
CA LEU A 26 -27.52 -24.57 -9.40
C LEU A 26 -26.24 -24.67 -10.26
N LEU A 27 -26.36 -24.95 -11.56
CA LEU A 27 -25.22 -24.94 -12.49
C LEU A 27 -24.88 -23.54 -13.04
N ILE A 28 -25.84 -22.60 -13.08
CA ILE A 28 -25.62 -21.22 -13.56
C ILE A 28 -25.09 -20.30 -12.45
N THR A 29 -25.28 -20.63 -11.17
CA THR A 29 -24.83 -19.79 -10.04
C THR A 29 -23.47 -20.20 -9.46
N SER A 30 -22.86 -21.30 -9.92
CA SER A 30 -21.51 -21.76 -9.51
C SER A 30 -20.37 -21.01 -10.23
N GLY A 31 -20.58 -19.72 -10.51
CA GLY A 31 -19.63 -18.81 -11.14
C GLY A 31 -19.02 -17.79 -10.17
N LYS A 32 -19.20 -17.95 -8.85
CA LYS A 32 -18.44 -17.18 -7.87
C LYS A 32 -17.04 -17.74 -7.82
N LYS A 33 -16.13 -17.14 -8.59
CA LYS A 33 -14.70 -17.21 -8.30
C LYS A 33 -14.55 -16.82 -6.83
N GLU A 34 -14.20 -17.78 -5.99
CA GLU A 34 -13.59 -17.48 -4.70
C GLU A 34 -12.30 -16.73 -5.00
N GLN A 35 -12.40 -15.40 -5.11
CA GLN A 35 -11.25 -14.55 -4.91
C GLN A 35 -10.86 -14.73 -3.46
N LYS A 36 -9.88 -15.60 -3.24
CA LYS A 36 -8.93 -15.51 -2.13
C LYS A 36 -8.68 -14.03 -1.89
N PRO A 37 -8.79 -13.50 -0.66
CA PRO A 37 -8.59 -12.09 -0.41
C PRO A 37 -7.27 -11.65 -1.05
N VAL A 38 -7.34 -10.73 -2.00
CA VAL A 38 -6.18 -10.00 -2.53
C VAL A 38 -5.80 -8.96 -1.48
N ALA A 39 -5.41 -9.45 -0.30
CA ALA A 39 -4.92 -8.69 0.82
C ALA A 39 -4.03 -9.65 1.62
N ALA A 40 -2.76 -9.28 1.75
CA ALA A 40 -1.62 -10.08 2.18
C ALA A 40 -1.06 -11.01 1.09
N GLN A 41 0.25 -10.88 0.83
CA GLN A 41 1.08 -11.68 -0.08
C GLN A 41 1.27 -11.14 -1.51
N ALA A 42 1.64 -9.86 -1.63
CA ALA A 42 2.83 -9.57 -2.45
C ALA A 42 4.03 -9.89 -1.55
N ALA A 43 4.50 -11.14 -1.60
CA ALA A 43 5.64 -11.57 -0.81
C ALA A 43 6.84 -10.67 -1.13
N GLU A 44 7.35 -10.03 -0.09
CA GLU A 44 8.60 -9.29 -0.05
C GLU A 44 9.74 -10.25 -0.42
N GLN A 45 10.07 -10.31 -1.70
CA GLN A 45 11.37 -10.84 -2.07
C GLN A 45 12.39 -9.77 -1.65
N PRO A 46 13.40 -10.11 -0.81
CA PRO A 46 14.46 -9.18 -0.50
C PRO A 46 15.12 -8.79 -1.81
N VAL A 47 15.05 -7.49 -2.15
CA VAL A 47 15.66 -7.00 -3.38
C VAL A 47 17.17 -7.10 -3.18
N GLN A 48 17.81 -8.02 -3.89
CA GLN A 48 19.26 -8.09 -3.92
C GLN A 48 19.77 -6.87 -4.69
N GLY A 49 20.56 -6.02 -4.03
CA GLY A 49 21.12 -4.82 -4.64
C GLY A 49 21.15 -3.60 -3.72
N ALA A 50 21.52 -2.46 -4.30
CA ALA A 50 21.47 -1.15 -3.64
C ALA A 50 20.01 -0.72 -3.39
N PRO A 51 19.75 0.14 -2.38
CA PRO A 51 18.41 0.68 -2.16
C PRO A 51 17.87 1.40 -3.41
N VAL A 52 16.58 1.25 -3.66
CA VAL A 52 15.89 1.83 -4.81
C VAL A 52 14.77 2.73 -4.31
N VAL A 53 14.60 3.88 -4.99
CA VAL A 53 13.45 4.78 -4.81
C VAL A 53 12.70 4.86 -6.12
N SER A 54 11.39 4.59 -6.10
CA SER A 54 10.51 4.68 -7.26
C SER A 54 9.33 5.59 -6.99
N PHE A 55 8.76 6.17 -8.05
CA PHE A 55 7.67 7.13 -7.98
C PHE A 55 6.50 6.69 -8.85
N THR A 56 5.29 6.92 -8.34
CA THR A 56 4.06 6.97 -9.13
C THR A 56 3.57 8.40 -9.19
N THR A 57 2.95 8.76 -10.32
CA THR A 57 2.43 10.10 -10.56
C THR A 57 0.95 10.04 -10.88
N GLU A 58 0.17 10.81 -10.12
CA GLU A 58 -1.28 10.96 -10.19
C GLU A 58 -1.60 12.46 -10.32
N GLY A 59 -1.16 13.05 -11.43
CA GLY A 59 -1.31 14.49 -11.68
C GLY A 59 -0.26 15.32 -10.95
N ARG A 60 -0.69 16.12 -9.96
CA ARG A 60 0.19 17.01 -9.17
C ARG A 60 0.74 16.36 -7.90
N SER A 61 0.51 15.07 -7.73
CA SER A 61 0.93 14.30 -6.58
C SER A 61 1.11 12.84 -6.93
N GLY A 62 1.46 12.02 -5.94
CA GLY A 62 1.54 10.59 -6.10
C GLY A 62 2.17 9.93 -4.89
N GLN A 63 2.78 8.76 -5.11
CA GLN A 63 3.47 8.01 -4.07
C GLN A 63 4.93 7.81 -4.46
N PHE A 64 5.80 7.72 -3.48
CA PHE A 64 7.14 7.20 -3.65
C PHE A 64 7.31 5.94 -2.79
N THR A 65 8.14 5.02 -3.26
CA THR A 65 8.47 3.81 -2.52
C THR A 65 9.98 3.72 -2.34
N TYR A 66 10.41 3.61 -1.09
CA TYR A 66 11.77 3.19 -0.74
C TYR A 66 11.80 1.67 -0.57
N GLN A 67 12.81 1.02 -1.13
CA GLN A 67 13.02 -0.41 -0.99
C GLN A 67 14.51 -0.74 -0.84
N SER A 68 14.83 -1.57 0.14
CA SER A 68 16.16 -2.08 0.43
C SER A 68 16.09 -3.54 0.90
N GLN A 69 17.23 -4.13 1.24
CA GLN A 69 17.27 -5.45 1.88
C GLN A 69 16.73 -5.43 3.31
N GLU A 70 16.85 -4.31 4.02
CA GLU A 70 16.43 -4.16 5.42
C GLU A 70 14.94 -3.86 5.57
N GLY A 71 14.32 -3.27 4.54
CA GLY A 71 12.91 -2.91 4.61
C GLY A 71 12.42 -2.12 3.39
N ARG A 72 11.11 -1.90 3.38
CA ARG A 72 10.37 -1.21 2.32
C ARG A 72 9.26 -0.37 2.95
N PHE A 73 9.08 0.85 2.44
CA PHE A 73 7.89 1.65 2.76
C PHE A 73 7.47 2.53 1.59
N THR A 74 6.20 2.90 1.58
CA THR A 74 5.59 3.79 0.58
C THR A 74 4.99 4.99 1.29
N SER A 75 5.15 6.18 0.72
CA SER A 75 4.60 7.41 1.26
C SER A 75 4.26 8.43 0.17
N TYR A 76 3.51 9.45 0.55
CA TYR A 76 2.94 10.44 -0.36
C TYR A 76 3.96 11.52 -0.76
N TRP A 77 3.81 12.04 -1.97
CA TRP A 77 4.47 13.27 -2.42
C TRP A 77 3.50 14.15 -3.19
N GLU A 78 3.78 15.45 -3.23
CA GLU A 78 3.05 16.40 -4.08
C GLU A 78 3.94 17.53 -4.59
N PHE A 79 3.49 18.22 -5.63
CA PHE A 79 4.16 19.43 -6.07
C PHE A 79 4.09 20.52 -5.01
N GLY A 80 5.26 21.11 -4.75
CA GLY A 80 5.38 22.26 -3.87
C GLY A 80 4.74 23.51 -4.47
N GLY A 81 4.55 24.50 -3.61
CA GLY A 81 4.26 25.88 -3.99
C GLY A 81 5.49 26.77 -3.78
N GLY A 82 5.46 27.98 -4.33
CA GLY A 82 6.54 28.95 -4.19
C GLY A 82 7.86 28.44 -4.78
N ASP A 83 8.91 28.39 -3.97
CA ASP A 83 10.26 28.00 -4.37
C ASP A 83 10.53 26.48 -4.35
N TYR A 84 9.51 25.68 -4.04
CA TYR A 84 9.62 24.22 -3.95
C TYR A 84 9.00 23.55 -5.16
N LEU A 85 9.72 22.57 -5.73
CA LEU A 85 9.22 21.73 -6.81
C LEU A 85 8.32 20.62 -6.28
N ALA A 86 8.74 19.96 -5.21
CA ALA A 86 8.04 18.83 -4.62
C ALA A 86 8.27 18.74 -3.11
N ILE A 87 7.29 18.16 -2.43
CA ILE A 87 7.31 17.87 -1.00
C ILE A 87 7.04 16.38 -0.85
N LEU A 88 7.96 15.65 -0.24
CA LEU A 88 7.78 14.24 0.12
C LEU A 88 7.45 14.15 1.60
N TYR A 89 6.40 13.40 1.93
CA TYR A 89 5.93 13.22 3.29
C TYR A 89 6.59 11.99 3.91
N LEU A 90 7.08 12.11 5.13
CA LEU A 90 7.81 11.07 5.85
C LEU A 90 7.11 10.71 7.17
N PRO A 91 7.27 9.47 7.65
CA PRO A 91 6.99 9.15 9.05
C PRO A 91 7.83 10.04 10.00
N SER A 92 7.21 10.45 11.11
CA SER A 92 7.93 11.07 12.22
C SER A 92 8.88 10.07 12.88
N GLU A 93 9.80 10.55 13.71
CA GLU A 93 10.73 9.68 14.43
C GLU A 93 9.99 8.66 15.31
N GLU A 94 8.92 9.07 15.97
CA GLU A 94 8.09 8.20 16.81
C GLU A 94 7.32 7.15 15.99
N GLN A 95 7.00 7.46 14.73
CA GLN A 95 6.28 6.56 13.83
C GLN A 95 7.22 5.73 12.95
N TRP A 96 8.52 6.03 12.95
CA TRP A 96 9.46 5.56 11.95
C TRP A 96 9.55 4.04 11.90
N GLU A 97 9.93 3.41 13.00
CA GLU A 97 10.15 1.97 13.06
C GLU A 97 8.84 1.21 12.80
N ALA A 98 7.73 1.71 13.34
CA ALA A 98 6.41 1.11 13.17
C ALA A 98 5.90 1.18 11.71
N LYS A 99 6.20 2.25 10.98
CA LYS A 99 5.74 2.45 9.60
C LYS A 99 6.68 1.92 8.54
N THR A 100 7.98 1.85 8.83
CA THR A 100 9.01 1.50 7.84
C THR A 100 9.64 0.14 8.08
N GLY A 101 9.56 -0.39 9.31
CA GLY A 101 10.32 -1.56 9.74
C GLY A 101 11.83 -1.31 9.86
N LEU A 102 12.30 -0.10 9.58
CA LEU A 102 13.72 0.25 9.62
C LEU A 102 14.08 0.81 10.99
N PRO A 103 15.30 0.54 11.52
CA PRO A 103 15.76 1.12 12.78
C PRO A 103 15.76 2.66 12.72
N LEU A 104 15.37 3.33 13.81
CA LEU A 104 15.38 4.79 13.88
C LEU A 104 16.79 5.36 13.64
N ALA A 105 17.83 4.65 14.08
CA ALA A 105 19.23 5.02 13.85
C ALA A 105 19.61 5.14 12.35
N LYS A 106 18.86 4.46 11.46
CA LYS A 106 19.05 4.52 10.01
C LYS A 106 18.24 5.61 9.33
N ARG A 107 17.33 6.29 10.04
CA ARG A 107 16.42 7.29 9.47
C ARG A 107 17.17 8.35 8.67
N ALA A 108 18.17 9.00 9.27
CA ALA A 108 18.91 10.07 8.59
C ALA A 108 19.56 9.61 7.28
N GLU A 109 20.21 8.44 7.28
CA GLU A 109 20.84 7.84 6.09
C GLU A 109 19.82 7.54 4.99
N VAL A 110 18.67 6.98 5.35
CA VAL A 110 17.59 6.63 4.43
C VAL A 110 16.97 7.88 3.82
N LEU A 111 16.71 8.92 4.62
CA LEU A 111 16.13 10.18 4.14
C LEU A 111 17.08 10.91 3.19
N ASP A 112 18.37 10.92 3.50
CA ASP A 112 19.42 11.49 2.65
C ASP A 112 19.53 10.76 1.30
N LEU A 113 19.43 9.43 1.30
CA LEU A 113 19.34 8.64 0.07
C LEU A 113 18.09 8.99 -0.74
N ILE A 114 16.92 9.03 -0.12
CA ILE A 114 15.66 9.37 -0.78
C ILE A 114 15.76 10.78 -1.40
N GLY A 115 16.28 11.76 -0.67
CA GLY A 115 16.45 13.12 -1.17
C GLY A 115 17.36 13.19 -2.39
N ARG A 116 18.55 12.56 -2.33
CA ARG A 116 19.47 12.50 -3.48
C ARG A 116 18.84 11.84 -4.70
N GLU A 117 18.17 10.72 -4.48
CA GLU A 117 17.57 9.95 -5.57
C GLU A 117 16.38 10.68 -6.18
N THR A 118 15.60 11.38 -5.35
CA THR A 118 14.55 12.29 -5.81
C THR A 118 15.11 13.40 -6.68
N VAL A 119 16.18 14.08 -6.25
CA VAL A 119 16.83 15.12 -7.06
C VAL A 119 17.30 14.55 -8.39
N ARG A 120 17.99 13.39 -8.36
CA ARG A 120 18.53 12.73 -9.55
C ARG A 120 17.45 12.36 -10.56
N GLN A 121 16.31 11.84 -10.11
CA GLN A 121 15.25 11.36 -10.97
C GLN A 121 14.25 12.45 -11.39
N GLN A 122 13.93 13.38 -10.50
CA GLN A 122 12.76 14.26 -10.63
C GLN A 122 13.11 15.72 -10.93
N THR A 123 14.40 16.08 -11.01
CA THR A 123 14.82 17.42 -11.44
C THR A 123 15.53 17.42 -12.79
N THR A 124 15.51 18.56 -13.47
CA THR A 124 16.14 18.73 -14.77
C THR A 124 17.64 18.43 -14.69
N ASN A 125 18.06 17.32 -15.31
CA ASN A 125 19.43 16.83 -15.30
C ASN A 125 20.02 16.60 -13.89
N GLY A 126 19.18 16.36 -12.88
CA GLY A 126 19.64 16.14 -11.50
C GLY A 126 20.27 17.36 -10.83
N LYS A 127 19.99 18.58 -11.32
CA LYS A 127 20.62 19.82 -10.83
C LYS A 127 19.97 20.46 -9.60
N GLY A 128 18.88 19.88 -9.10
CA GLY A 128 18.19 20.39 -7.93
C GLY A 128 18.96 20.21 -6.62
N ARG A 129 18.33 20.63 -5.53
CA ARG A 129 18.78 20.35 -4.16
C ARG A 129 17.59 19.87 -3.32
N PHE A 130 17.90 19.17 -2.23
CA PHE A 130 16.91 18.78 -1.25
C PHE A 130 17.29 19.25 0.15
N GLU A 131 16.29 19.37 0.99
CA GLU A 131 16.39 19.70 2.42
C GLU A 131 15.48 18.74 3.18
N VAL A 132 15.97 18.19 4.29
CA VAL A 132 15.14 17.40 5.21
C VAL A 132 14.67 18.32 6.32
N ASP A 133 13.37 18.55 6.40
CA ASP A 133 12.74 19.40 7.41
C ASP A 133 11.69 18.58 8.19
N GLY A 134 12.11 18.06 9.34
CA GLY A 134 11.30 17.22 10.22
C GLY A 134 10.75 15.97 9.52
N ASN A 135 9.48 16.07 9.08
CA ASN A 135 8.73 14.99 8.43
C ASN A 135 8.59 15.19 6.92
N TYR A 136 9.41 16.08 6.34
CA TYR A 136 9.36 16.42 4.94
C TYR A 136 10.73 16.33 4.29
N ILE A 137 10.76 15.93 3.02
CA ILE A 137 11.86 16.26 2.11
C ILE A 137 11.36 17.30 1.14
N LEU A 138 12.02 18.45 1.12
CA LEU A 138 11.69 19.58 0.28
C LEU A 138 12.63 19.61 -0.90
N ILE A 139 12.12 19.58 -2.12
CA ILE A 139 12.89 19.59 -3.36
C ILE A 139 12.84 20.97 -3.99
N ARG A 140 13.99 21.48 -4.43
CA ARG A 140 14.15 22.77 -5.12
C ARG A 140 14.98 22.60 -6.39
N ASN A 141 14.79 23.50 -7.36
CA ASN A 141 15.70 23.65 -8.51
C ASN A 141 17.04 24.26 -8.08
#